data_AF-A0A359LQE4-F1
#
_entry.id   AF-A0A359LQE4-F1
#
_cell.length_a   1.000
_cell.length_b   1.000
_cell.length_c   1.000
_cell.angle_alpha   90.00
_cell.angle_beta   90.00
_cell.angle_gamma   90.00
#
_symmetry.space_group_name_H-M   'P 1'
#
loop_
_entity.id
_entity.type
_entity.pdbx_description
1 polymer ?
#
loop_
_entity_poly.entity_id
_entity_poly.type
_entity_poly.pdbx_seq_one_letter_code
_entity_poly.pdbx_strand_id
1 'polypeptide(L)'
;MKAHTPLLANLHRTLSGDGSVSGRTSRRTFLKAVAAAPVATSLMRGAPSSIDVGIVGAGLAGLSCAHELKRSGVTAAIYEAAGRAGGRCHSMGGSFSGPVNFPGQVVERGGELIDNLHKTMLGYAKEFRLTLEDVGKQDGDVFYFFNGAAVPESRVVEEFRAFVPAMRADLRAISAAPSVDSHMPADIALDNVNLRQYLESRGAGPVVFEAIEQAYLAEYGRAIDEQSCLNFLLFIHADRRSKFTPFGVFSDERYHIVEGNESIARGLASGLSGQFRWGKRLVKAAKLASGRVRLTFSDGTTADHDAVVLTIPFTVLRQVDLSGLGLPAWKQFAIDNLGYGDNAKMMVGFDRPFWRALGSNGSSYADLANVQTTWETNPTKAGAGGAVLTDYSGGARGKNLNAVPLQVAAASFVGDLEAVFPGAAAAVSRPGGNIRAHLEHWPSNPLSQGSYTCYRPGQFTTIAGNEGKPAGNVFFAGEHTNSFYEWQGFMEGALLSGVQAAADLLRKK
;
A
#
# COMPACT_ATOMS: atom_id res chain seq x y z
N MET A 1 -10.85 -30.74 17.46
CA MET A 1 -9.38 -30.91 17.45
C MET A 1 -8.81 -29.55 17.05
N LYS A 2 -8.38 -28.77 18.04
CA LYS A 2 -8.00 -27.35 17.91
C LYS A 2 -6.48 -27.30 17.81
N ALA A 3 -5.95 -26.67 16.76
CA ALA A 3 -4.52 -26.39 16.65
C ALA A 3 -4.30 -24.90 16.94
N HIS A 4 -3.51 -24.65 17.97
CA HIS A 4 -3.16 -23.36 18.53
C HIS A 4 -2.10 -22.65 17.68
N THR A 5 -2.30 -21.36 17.46
CA THR A 5 -1.28 -20.36 17.09
C THR A 5 -0.25 -20.19 18.21
N PRO A 6 0.99 -19.81 17.89
CA PRO A 6 1.76 -18.95 18.79
C PRO A 6 2.36 -17.73 18.06
N LEU A 7 1.73 -16.58 18.28
CA LEU A 7 2.36 -15.25 18.30
C LEU A 7 2.54 -14.90 19.79
N LEU A 8 3.77 -14.56 20.20
CA LEU A 8 4.17 -13.74 21.36
C LEU A 8 5.55 -14.17 21.85
N ALA A 9 6.59 -13.64 21.21
CA ALA A 9 7.90 -13.53 21.84
C ALA A 9 8.57 -12.22 21.42
N ASN A 10 8.90 -11.43 22.44
CA ASN A 10 9.85 -10.33 22.49
C ASN A 10 9.29 -8.90 22.40
N LEU A 11 8.72 -8.45 23.51
CA LEU A 11 8.87 -7.06 23.96
C LEU A 11 9.41 -7.05 25.40
N HIS A 12 10.59 -6.45 25.54
CA HIS A 12 11.26 -5.92 26.73
C HIS A 12 11.56 -6.81 27.96
N ARG A 13 12.88 -6.98 28.20
CA ARG A 13 13.42 -6.88 29.57
C ARG A 13 14.82 -6.28 29.55
N THR A 14 14.93 -5.04 30.03
CA THR A 14 16.10 -4.61 30.81
C THR A 14 15.62 -3.60 31.82
N LEU A 15 15.69 -3.95 33.11
CA LEU A 15 16.34 -3.16 34.15
C LEU A 15 16.37 -3.97 35.46
N SER A 16 17.55 -3.94 36.08
CA SER A 16 17.88 -4.21 37.49
C SER A 16 17.75 -5.65 38.04
N GLY A 17 18.91 -6.26 38.27
CA GLY A 17 19.45 -6.42 39.63
C GLY A 17 19.12 -7.69 40.41
N ASP A 18 20.14 -8.55 40.54
CA ASP A 18 20.47 -9.45 41.65
C ASP A 18 19.50 -10.55 42.14
N GLY A 19 20.11 -11.70 42.45
CA GLY A 19 19.60 -12.64 43.46
C GLY A 19 19.29 -14.03 42.92
N SER A 20 20.23 -14.95 43.12
CA SER A 20 20.03 -16.39 43.00
C SER A 20 18.97 -16.91 43.99
N VAL A 21 18.22 -17.95 43.60
CA VAL A 21 18.13 -19.26 44.29
C VAL A 21 17.02 -20.13 43.68
N SER A 22 17.42 -21.37 43.42
CA SER A 22 16.68 -22.58 43.07
C SER A 22 15.32 -22.79 43.75
N GLY A 23 14.32 -23.24 42.97
CA GLY A 23 13.13 -23.90 43.49
C GLY A 23 12.13 -24.30 42.41
N ARG A 24 12.28 -25.50 41.82
CA ARG A 24 11.27 -26.11 40.94
C ARG A 24 9.98 -26.36 41.73
N THR A 25 8.89 -25.70 41.34
CA THR A 25 7.52 -26.15 41.63
C THR A 25 6.73 -26.26 40.33
N SER A 26 6.08 -27.41 40.16
CA SER A 26 5.49 -27.89 38.91
C SER A 26 4.15 -27.22 38.58
N ARG A 27 3.77 -27.28 37.29
CA ARG A 27 2.60 -26.69 36.60
C ARG A 27 1.19 -27.07 37.13
N ARG A 28 1.02 -27.52 38.38
CA ARG A 28 -0.27 -28.02 38.88
C ARG A 28 -0.90 -27.23 40.03
N THR A 29 -0.33 -26.11 40.47
CA THR A 29 -0.87 -25.30 41.58
C THR A 29 -1.27 -23.87 41.19
N PHE A 30 -1.64 -23.61 39.93
CA PHE A 30 -2.16 -22.30 39.52
C PHE A 30 -3.54 -22.34 38.81
N LEU A 31 -4.17 -23.51 38.71
CA LEU A 31 -5.48 -23.68 38.05
C LEU A 31 -6.69 -23.63 38.99
N LYS A 32 -6.65 -22.85 40.07
CA LYS A 32 -7.80 -22.69 40.98
C LYS A 32 -8.12 -21.25 41.43
N ALA A 33 -7.78 -20.24 40.64
CA ALA A 33 -8.22 -18.87 40.93
C ALA A 33 -8.45 -18.03 39.67
N VAL A 34 -9.32 -18.48 38.76
CA VAL A 34 -10.07 -17.58 37.85
C VAL A 34 -11.47 -18.15 37.69
N ALA A 35 -12.28 -17.98 38.73
CA ALA A 35 -13.73 -18.02 38.60
C ALA A 35 -14.20 -16.57 38.44
N ALA A 36 -14.90 -16.32 37.33
CA ALA A 36 -15.82 -15.21 37.06
C ALA A 36 -15.53 -13.85 37.73
N ALA A 37 -15.04 -12.89 36.95
CA ALA A 37 -15.33 -11.47 37.16
C ALA A 37 -15.73 -10.85 35.81
N PRO A 38 -16.92 -10.24 35.69
CA PRO A 38 -17.28 -9.50 34.49
C PRO A 38 -16.42 -8.24 34.45
N VAL A 39 -15.65 -8.04 33.39
CA VAL A 39 -15.04 -6.74 33.11
C VAL A 39 -16.18 -5.83 32.67
N ALA A 40 -16.73 -5.09 33.62
CA ALA A 40 -17.63 -3.98 33.34
C ALA A 40 -16.87 -2.97 32.46
N THR A 41 -17.24 -2.92 31.17
CA THR A 41 -16.84 -1.86 30.27
C THR A 41 -17.57 -0.60 30.74
N SER A 42 -16.94 0.17 31.63
CA SER A 42 -17.40 1.51 31.93
C SER A 42 -17.15 2.37 30.68
N LEU A 43 -18.13 2.42 29.80
CA LEU A 43 -18.27 3.49 28.83
C LEU A 43 -18.48 4.78 29.64
N MET A 44 -17.39 5.50 29.93
CA MET A 44 -17.51 6.90 30.29
C MET A 44 -18.04 7.64 29.07
N ARG A 45 -19.38 7.71 28.95
CA ARG A 45 -20.07 8.71 28.14
C ARG A 45 -19.88 10.06 28.82
N GLY A 46 -18.69 10.65 28.65
CA GLY A 46 -18.53 12.09 28.79
C GLY A 46 -19.39 12.77 27.74
N ALA A 47 -20.02 13.89 28.08
CA ALA A 47 -20.73 14.72 27.11
C ALA A 47 -19.82 15.02 25.90
N PRO A 48 -20.32 15.02 24.66
CA PRO A 48 -19.48 15.30 23.50
C PRO A 48 -18.89 16.71 23.65
N SER A 49 -17.58 16.80 23.91
CA SER A 49 -16.85 18.02 23.63
C SER A 49 -17.00 18.30 22.14
N SER A 50 -17.54 19.48 21.81
CA SER A 50 -17.88 19.89 20.45
C SER A 50 -16.64 20.30 19.66
N ILE A 51 -15.59 19.47 19.67
CA ILE A 51 -14.38 19.73 18.89
C ILE A 51 -14.77 19.80 17.41
N ASP A 52 -14.48 20.92 16.78
CA ASP A 52 -14.69 21.11 15.35
C ASP A 52 -13.49 20.55 14.58
N VAL A 53 -13.73 19.56 13.72
CA VAL A 53 -12.69 18.82 13.00
C VAL A 53 -12.87 18.96 11.49
N GLY A 54 -11.80 19.39 10.82
CA GLY A 54 -11.68 19.35 9.36
C GLY A 54 -10.79 18.19 8.90
N ILE A 55 -11.23 17.44 7.90
CA ILE A 55 -10.45 16.37 7.26
C ILE A 55 -10.21 16.76 5.81
N VAL A 56 -8.97 16.76 5.37
CA VAL A 56 -8.59 17.09 3.98
C VAL A 56 -8.23 15.82 3.23
N GLY A 57 -9.12 15.43 2.32
CA GLY A 57 -9.05 14.22 1.50
C GLY A 57 -10.13 13.19 1.87
N ALA A 58 -10.85 12.70 0.87
CA ALA A 58 -11.83 11.61 0.98
C ALA A 58 -11.29 10.29 0.40
N GLY A 59 -9.98 10.06 0.50
CA GLY A 59 -9.38 8.73 0.34
C GLY A 59 -9.68 7.83 1.54
N LEU A 60 -9.24 6.56 1.49
CA LEU A 60 -9.48 5.59 2.56
C LEU A 60 -9.10 6.09 3.97
N ALA A 61 -7.99 6.81 4.11
CA ALA A 61 -7.57 7.39 5.38
C ALA A 61 -8.52 8.46 5.94
N GLY A 62 -8.95 9.41 5.10
CA GLY A 62 -9.91 10.43 5.53
C GLY A 62 -11.29 9.85 5.82
N LEU A 63 -11.73 8.88 5.02
CA LEU A 63 -13.02 8.20 5.22
C LEU A 63 -13.06 7.37 6.51
N SER A 64 -12.02 6.57 6.78
CA SER A 64 -11.92 5.80 8.03
C SER A 64 -11.80 6.70 9.25
N CYS A 65 -11.01 7.78 9.17
CA CYS A 65 -10.92 8.79 10.24
C CYS A 65 -12.30 9.39 10.56
N ALA A 66 -13.01 9.87 9.54
CA ALA A 66 -14.35 10.44 9.71
C ALA A 66 -15.36 9.41 10.24
N HIS A 67 -15.25 8.16 9.79
CA HIS A 67 -16.10 7.06 10.26
C HIS A 67 -15.90 6.80 11.76
N GLU A 68 -14.66 6.69 12.23
CA GLU A 68 -14.36 6.45 13.65
C GLU A 68 -14.70 7.65 14.55
N LEU A 69 -14.47 8.87 14.07
CA LEU A 69 -14.92 10.08 14.78
C LEU A 69 -16.45 10.08 14.93
N LYS A 70 -17.18 9.76 13.86
CA LYS A 70 -18.65 9.71 13.90
C LYS A 70 -19.16 8.64 14.86
N ARG A 71 -18.54 7.44 14.87
CA ARG A 71 -18.85 6.38 15.85
C ARG A 71 -18.63 6.83 17.30
N SER A 72 -17.70 7.77 17.50
CA SER A 72 -17.38 8.38 18.79
C SER A 72 -18.17 9.65 19.10
N GLY A 73 -19.19 9.97 18.28
CA GLY A 73 -20.08 11.12 18.48
C GLY A 73 -19.53 12.48 18.01
N VAL A 74 -18.43 12.49 17.25
CA VAL A 74 -17.84 13.70 16.66
C VAL A 74 -18.11 13.72 15.16
N THR A 75 -18.74 14.79 14.66
CA THR A 75 -18.99 14.96 13.22
C THR A 75 -17.92 15.87 12.62
N ALA A 76 -17.22 15.42 11.58
CA ALA A 76 -16.14 16.18 10.95
C ALA A 76 -16.58 16.70 9.57
N ALA A 77 -16.06 17.86 9.17
CA ALA A 77 -16.18 18.33 7.78
C ALA A 77 -15.11 17.67 6.91
N ILE A 78 -15.50 17.10 5.77
CA ILE A 78 -14.58 16.42 4.85
C ILE A 78 -14.44 17.25 3.58
N TYR A 79 -13.23 17.73 3.30
CA TYR A 79 -12.90 18.53 2.12
C TYR A 79 -12.20 17.66 1.08
N GLU A 80 -12.81 17.49 -0.08
CA GLU A 80 -12.26 16.68 -1.17
C GLU A 80 -12.13 17.50 -2.44
N ALA A 81 -10.98 17.40 -3.10
CA ALA A 81 -10.69 18.12 -4.33
C ALA A 81 -11.46 17.57 -5.53
N ALA A 82 -11.64 16.25 -5.61
CA ALA A 82 -12.40 15.57 -6.64
C ALA A 82 -13.92 15.65 -6.41
N GLY A 83 -14.68 15.18 -7.41
CA GLY A 83 -16.12 14.94 -7.30
C GLY A 83 -16.48 13.54 -6.79
N ARG A 84 -15.51 12.79 -6.23
CA ARG A 84 -15.69 11.41 -5.75
C ARG A 84 -14.84 11.11 -4.53
N ALA A 85 -15.25 10.12 -3.75
CA ALA A 85 -14.44 9.51 -2.69
C ALA A 85 -13.54 8.39 -3.26
N GLY A 86 -12.62 7.87 -2.43
CA GLY A 86 -11.79 6.69 -2.70
C GLY A 86 -10.31 7.00 -2.94
N GLY A 87 -9.97 8.19 -3.44
CA GLY A 87 -8.58 8.57 -3.71
C GLY A 87 -7.90 7.60 -4.68
N ARG A 88 -6.79 6.98 -4.24
CA ARG A 88 -6.03 5.94 -4.96
C ARG A 88 -6.68 4.55 -4.95
N CYS A 89 -7.79 4.35 -4.23
CA CYS A 89 -8.65 3.18 -4.40
C CYS A 89 -9.76 3.58 -5.38
N HIS A 90 -9.70 3.08 -6.61
CA HIS A 90 -10.54 3.52 -7.72
C HIS A 90 -10.76 2.36 -8.68
N SER A 91 -12.01 1.98 -8.86
CA SER A 91 -12.39 0.83 -9.67
C SER A 91 -13.10 1.27 -10.95
N MET A 92 -13.14 0.40 -11.96
CA MET A 92 -13.86 0.60 -13.22
C MET A 92 -14.56 -0.69 -13.65
N GLY A 93 -15.71 -0.59 -14.30
CA GLY A 93 -16.52 -1.75 -14.70
C GLY A 93 -17.50 -2.16 -13.61
N GLY A 94 -18.35 -3.15 -13.90
CA GLY A 94 -19.44 -3.54 -12.99
C GLY A 94 -20.34 -2.35 -12.61
N SER A 95 -20.33 -1.96 -11.33
CA SER A 95 -21.11 -0.81 -10.80
C SER A 95 -20.37 0.53 -10.85
N PHE A 96 -19.16 0.56 -11.43
CA PHE A 96 -18.34 1.77 -11.57
C PHE A 96 -18.34 2.26 -13.01
N SER A 97 -18.56 3.56 -13.18
CA SER A 97 -18.31 4.23 -14.45
C SER A 97 -16.81 4.23 -14.78
N GLY A 98 -16.47 4.24 -16.06
CA GLY A 98 -15.11 4.55 -16.48
C GLY A 98 -14.99 4.71 -17.98
N PRO A 99 -13.80 5.14 -18.46
CA PRO A 99 -13.57 5.41 -19.88
C PRO A 99 -13.66 4.18 -20.77
N VAL A 100 -13.52 2.98 -20.21
CA VAL A 100 -13.50 1.71 -20.95
C VAL A 100 -14.36 0.68 -20.23
N ASN A 101 -15.18 -0.04 -21.00
CA ASN A 101 -15.95 -1.16 -20.48
C ASN A 101 -15.20 -2.48 -20.75
N PHE A 102 -14.86 -3.20 -19.69
CA PHE A 102 -14.41 -4.58 -19.74
C PHE A 102 -15.60 -5.49 -19.36
N PRO A 103 -16.24 -6.16 -20.34
CA PRO A 103 -17.48 -6.90 -20.12
C PRO A 103 -17.34 -7.95 -19.00
N GLY A 104 -18.25 -7.90 -18.03
CA GLY A 104 -18.28 -8.84 -16.91
C GLY A 104 -17.13 -8.69 -15.91
N GLN A 105 -16.27 -7.67 -16.07
CA GLN A 105 -15.05 -7.50 -15.27
C GLN A 105 -15.15 -6.23 -14.41
N VAL A 106 -14.50 -6.27 -13.26
CA VAL A 106 -14.19 -5.08 -12.46
C VAL A 106 -12.68 -4.98 -12.40
N VAL A 107 -12.18 -3.80 -12.72
CA VAL A 107 -10.75 -3.52 -12.88
C VAL A 107 -10.34 -2.43 -11.90
N GLU A 108 -9.28 -2.69 -11.14
CA GLU A 108 -8.74 -1.74 -10.17
C GLU A 108 -7.72 -0.81 -10.85
N ARG A 109 -8.09 0.46 -11.00
CA ARG A 109 -7.20 1.48 -11.55
C ARG A 109 -6.08 1.83 -10.57
N GLY A 110 -6.31 1.61 -9.27
CA GLY A 110 -5.36 1.89 -8.20
C GLY A 110 -5.11 0.69 -7.30
N GLY A 111 -5.30 0.83 -5.98
CA GLY A 111 -5.06 -0.25 -5.02
C GLY A 111 -5.91 -1.50 -5.30
N GLU A 112 -5.27 -2.66 -5.39
CA GLU A 112 -5.87 -3.88 -5.97
C GLU A 112 -5.84 -5.10 -5.05
N LEU A 113 -4.67 -5.49 -4.55
CA LEU A 113 -4.53 -6.73 -3.78
C LEU A 113 -4.77 -6.49 -2.28
N ILE A 114 -5.41 -7.46 -1.62
CA ILE A 114 -5.73 -7.43 -0.18
C ILE A 114 -5.17 -8.69 0.48
N ASP A 115 -4.29 -8.49 1.46
CA ASP A 115 -3.70 -9.59 2.21
C ASP A 115 -4.64 -10.22 3.23
N ASN A 116 -4.36 -11.47 3.57
CA ASN A 116 -5.06 -12.16 4.65
C ASN A 116 -4.89 -11.44 6.00
N LEU A 117 -3.82 -10.66 6.16
CA LEU A 117 -3.50 -9.90 7.37
C LEU A 117 -4.09 -8.49 7.37
N HIS A 118 -4.67 -8.00 6.26
CA HIS A 118 -5.36 -6.72 6.18
C HIS A 118 -6.71 -6.74 6.91
N LYS A 119 -6.66 -6.79 8.24
CA LYS A 119 -7.86 -7.01 9.08
C LYS A 119 -8.84 -5.86 8.98
N THR A 120 -8.39 -4.65 8.70
CA THR A 120 -9.26 -3.48 8.57
C THR A 120 -10.01 -3.51 7.24
N MET A 121 -9.31 -3.77 6.13
CA MET A 121 -9.93 -3.99 4.81
C MET A 121 -10.95 -5.15 4.87
N LEU A 122 -10.55 -6.30 5.39
CA LEU A 122 -11.42 -7.48 5.52
C LEU A 122 -12.60 -7.23 6.48
N GLY A 123 -12.37 -6.44 7.53
CA GLY A 123 -13.40 -5.99 8.46
C GLY A 123 -14.48 -5.16 7.77
N TYR A 124 -14.08 -4.15 6.99
CA TYR A 124 -15.03 -3.34 6.23
C TYR A 124 -15.69 -4.11 5.09
N ALA A 125 -14.97 -5.01 4.41
CA ALA A 125 -15.58 -5.90 3.42
C ALA A 125 -16.72 -6.71 4.05
N LYS A 126 -16.51 -7.26 5.25
CA LYS A 126 -17.55 -7.96 6.01
C LYS A 126 -18.67 -7.02 6.44
N GLU A 127 -18.36 -5.83 6.97
CA GLU A 127 -19.35 -4.84 7.42
C GLU A 127 -20.30 -4.43 6.29
N PHE A 128 -19.75 -4.18 5.10
CA PHE A 128 -20.50 -3.78 3.91
C PHE A 128 -21.01 -4.96 3.07
N ARG A 129 -20.82 -6.20 3.55
CA ARG A 129 -21.27 -7.44 2.91
C ARG A 129 -20.74 -7.60 1.47
N LEU A 130 -19.48 -7.25 1.28
CA LEU A 130 -18.76 -7.38 0.01
C LEU A 130 -18.22 -8.81 -0.14
N THR A 131 -18.14 -9.28 -1.39
CA THR A 131 -17.70 -10.63 -1.70
C THR A 131 -16.20 -10.65 -1.94
N LEU A 132 -15.50 -11.54 -1.22
CA LEU A 132 -14.07 -11.75 -1.43
C LEU A 132 -13.83 -12.84 -2.46
N GLU A 133 -12.89 -12.58 -3.35
CA GLU A 133 -12.34 -13.52 -4.31
C GLU A 133 -10.92 -13.90 -3.89
N ASP A 134 -10.62 -15.20 -3.81
CA ASP A 134 -9.32 -15.74 -3.40
C ASP A 134 -8.44 -15.97 -4.63
N VAL A 135 -7.62 -14.97 -4.99
CA VAL A 135 -6.80 -14.99 -6.21
C VAL A 135 -5.55 -15.85 -6.08
N GLY A 136 -5.14 -16.20 -4.85
CA GLY A 136 -4.02 -17.11 -4.58
C GLY A 136 -4.31 -18.60 -4.86
N LYS A 137 -5.55 -18.95 -5.24
CA LYS A 137 -5.96 -20.32 -5.59
C LYS A 137 -6.04 -20.58 -7.09
N GLN A 138 -5.51 -19.68 -7.90
CA GLN A 138 -5.49 -19.87 -9.34
C GLN A 138 -4.53 -20.98 -9.76
N ASP A 139 -4.99 -21.83 -10.67
CA ASP A 139 -4.13 -22.79 -11.34
C ASP A 139 -3.19 -22.07 -12.33
N GLY A 140 -1.97 -22.61 -12.45
CA GLY A 140 -0.96 -22.15 -13.40
C GLY A 140 0.21 -21.42 -12.75
N ASP A 141 1.32 -21.40 -13.47
CA ASP A 141 2.60 -20.90 -13.00
C ASP A 141 2.79 -19.41 -13.29
N VAL A 142 3.64 -18.78 -12.47
CA VAL A 142 4.19 -17.44 -12.74
C VAL A 142 5.29 -17.57 -13.79
N PHE A 143 5.25 -16.75 -14.82
CA PHE A 143 6.24 -16.76 -15.89
C PHE A 143 7.36 -15.74 -15.64
N TYR A 144 8.59 -16.10 -15.99
CA TYR A 144 9.75 -15.21 -15.92
C TYR A 144 10.38 -15.10 -17.31
N PHE A 145 10.66 -13.88 -17.74
CA PHE A 145 11.31 -13.62 -19.02
C PHE A 145 12.41 -12.58 -18.84
N PHE A 146 13.67 -13.02 -18.89
CA PHE A 146 14.82 -12.16 -18.63
C PHE A 146 15.87 -12.33 -19.71
N ASN A 147 16.54 -11.24 -20.07
CA ASN A 147 17.63 -11.22 -21.04
C ASN A 147 17.28 -11.90 -22.37
N GLY A 148 16.03 -11.72 -22.83
CA GLY A 148 15.55 -12.25 -24.11
C GLY A 148 15.12 -13.72 -24.09
N ALA A 149 15.02 -14.36 -22.93
CA ALA A 149 14.62 -15.76 -22.81
C ALA A 149 13.66 -16.03 -21.65
N ALA A 150 12.80 -17.04 -21.83
CA ALA A 150 12.00 -17.58 -20.74
C ALA A 150 12.90 -18.28 -19.71
N VAL A 151 12.63 -18.01 -18.43
CA VAL A 151 13.38 -18.57 -17.29
C VAL A 151 12.44 -19.44 -16.45
N PRO A 152 12.81 -20.69 -16.12
CA PRO A 152 11.99 -21.52 -15.26
C PRO A 152 12.04 -21.01 -13.81
N GLU A 153 10.90 -20.98 -13.11
CA GLU A 153 10.80 -20.60 -11.69
C GLU A 153 11.83 -21.35 -10.82
N SER A 154 12.10 -22.61 -11.14
CA SER A 154 13.08 -23.44 -10.41
C SER A 154 14.48 -22.82 -10.39
N ARG A 155 14.90 -22.11 -11.43
CA ARG A 155 16.19 -21.40 -11.50
C ARG A 155 16.20 -20.17 -10.60
N VAL A 156 15.12 -19.39 -10.60
CA VAL A 156 14.92 -18.25 -9.70
C VAL A 156 15.00 -18.72 -8.24
N VAL A 157 14.28 -19.80 -7.92
CA VAL A 157 14.26 -20.39 -6.57
C VAL A 157 15.65 -20.90 -6.15
N GLU A 158 16.40 -21.54 -7.04
CA GLU A 158 17.75 -22.02 -6.77
C GLU A 158 18.70 -20.86 -6.41
N GLU A 159 18.75 -19.81 -7.24
CA GLU A 159 19.62 -18.65 -6.98
C GLU A 159 19.17 -17.86 -5.75
N PHE A 160 17.87 -17.72 -5.52
CA PHE A 160 17.36 -17.13 -4.29
C PHE A 160 17.84 -17.88 -3.06
N ARG A 161 17.74 -19.22 -3.06
CA ARG A 161 18.22 -20.05 -1.94
C ARG A 161 19.73 -19.94 -1.72
N ALA A 162 20.50 -19.75 -2.79
CA ALA A 162 21.93 -19.48 -2.72
C ALA A 162 22.24 -18.09 -2.13
N PHE A 163 21.37 -17.10 -2.36
CA PHE A 163 21.53 -15.73 -1.86
C PHE A 163 21.10 -15.54 -0.39
N VAL A 164 20.14 -16.34 0.10
CA VAL A 164 19.60 -16.26 1.47
C VAL A 164 20.65 -16.17 2.60
N PRO A 165 21.78 -16.90 2.60
CA PRO A 165 22.81 -16.76 3.62
C PRO A 165 23.36 -15.34 3.77
N ALA A 166 23.55 -14.62 2.66
CA ALA A 166 24.03 -13.24 2.67
C ALA A 166 22.99 -12.30 3.30
N MET A 167 21.73 -12.37 2.83
CA MET A 167 20.61 -11.62 3.42
C MET A 167 20.46 -11.87 4.92
N ARG A 168 20.54 -13.14 5.35
CA ARG A 168 20.43 -13.51 6.77
C ARG A 168 21.59 -12.97 7.61
N ALA A 169 22.78 -12.78 7.05
CA ALA A 169 23.89 -12.18 7.78
C ALA A 169 23.62 -10.70 8.07
N ASP A 170 23.17 -9.95 7.05
CA ASP A 170 22.81 -8.54 7.19
C ASP A 170 21.58 -8.35 8.10
N LEU A 171 20.54 -9.17 7.94
CA LEU A 171 19.33 -9.14 8.78
C LEU A 171 19.60 -9.40 10.28
N ARG A 172 20.68 -10.12 10.62
CA ARG A 172 21.09 -10.31 12.02
C ARG A 172 21.86 -9.11 12.58
N ALA A 173 22.41 -8.26 11.72
CA ALA A 173 23.22 -7.11 12.10
C ALA A 173 22.36 -5.84 12.29
N ILE A 174 21.22 -5.76 11.61
CA ILE A 174 20.29 -4.63 11.68
C ILE A 174 19.19 -4.84 12.72
N SER A 175 18.57 -3.74 13.14
CA SER A 175 17.38 -3.72 13.97
C SER A 175 16.18 -4.30 13.22
N ALA A 176 15.22 -4.87 13.93
CA ALA A 176 13.98 -5.36 13.32
C ALA A 176 13.09 -4.23 12.79
N ALA A 177 13.20 -3.03 13.38
CA ALA A 177 12.38 -1.88 13.03
C ALA A 177 13.16 -0.54 13.15
N PRO A 178 14.18 -0.29 12.30
CA PRO A 178 14.92 0.96 12.32
C PRO A 178 14.02 2.18 12.06
N SER A 179 14.24 3.25 12.81
CA SER A 179 13.48 4.50 12.71
C SER A 179 14.35 5.69 13.08
N VAL A 180 13.81 6.90 12.92
CA VAL A 180 14.47 8.13 13.38
C VAL A 180 14.80 8.11 14.87
N ASP A 181 13.96 7.48 15.69
CA ASP A 181 14.12 7.46 17.16
C ASP A 181 14.88 6.23 17.67
N SER A 182 15.03 5.20 16.84
CA SER A 182 15.65 3.92 17.23
C SER A 182 16.36 3.27 16.05
N HIS A 183 17.69 3.35 16.03
CA HIS A 183 18.53 2.72 15.03
C HIS A 183 19.95 2.47 15.58
N MET A 184 20.65 1.56 14.93
CA MET A 184 22.03 1.16 15.19
C MET A 184 22.95 1.62 14.05
N PRO A 185 24.27 1.68 14.25
CA PRO A 185 25.20 2.01 13.16
C PRO A 185 25.07 1.11 11.92
N ALA A 186 24.72 -0.17 12.11
CA ALA A 186 24.46 -1.09 11.01
C ALA A 186 23.21 -0.72 10.21
N ASP A 187 22.17 -0.19 10.86
CA ASP A 187 20.97 0.30 10.18
C ASP A 187 21.29 1.49 9.29
N ILE A 188 22.10 2.44 9.78
CA ILE A 188 22.54 3.60 8.99
C ILE A 188 23.36 3.15 7.78
N ALA A 189 24.28 2.21 7.96
CA ALA A 189 25.11 1.70 6.86
C ALA A 189 24.25 0.99 5.80
N LEU A 190 23.41 0.05 6.26
CA LEU A 190 22.15 -0.43 5.66
C LEU A 190 21.45 0.55 4.73
N ASP A 191 20.87 1.54 5.39
CA ASP A 191 19.89 2.45 4.84
C ASP A 191 20.50 3.36 3.78
N ASN A 192 21.80 3.69 3.87
CA ASN A 192 22.49 4.49 2.87
C ASN A 192 22.94 3.72 1.61
N VAL A 193 22.68 2.41 1.55
CA VAL A 193 22.95 1.56 0.38
C VAL A 193 21.67 1.36 -0.41
N ASN A 194 21.72 1.60 -1.73
CA ASN A 194 20.58 1.30 -2.60
C ASN A 194 20.48 -0.20 -2.92
N LEU A 195 19.31 -0.67 -3.36
CA LEU A 195 19.07 -2.09 -3.61
C LEU A 195 19.99 -2.67 -4.70
N ARG A 196 20.28 -1.95 -5.79
CA ARG A 196 21.24 -2.41 -6.82
C ARG A 196 22.61 -2.72 -6.24
N GLN A 197 23.20 -1.76 -5.53
CA GLN A 197 24.50 -1.89 -4.87
C GLN A 197 24.50 -3.04 -3.85
N TYR A 198 23.39 -3.23 -3.13
CA TYR A 198 23.25 -4.33 -2.20
C TYR A 198 23.34 -5.69 -2.91
N LEU A 199 22.54 -5.90 -3.96
CA LEU A 199 22.51 -7.16 -4.71
C LEU A 199 23.88 -7.46 -5.35
N GLU A 200 24.52 -6.47 -5.97
CA GLU A 200 25.85 -6.60 -6.56
C GLU A 200 26.92 -6.93 -5.51
N SER A 201 26.97 -6.16 -4.41
CA SER A 201 28.00 -6.33 -3.38
C SER A 201 27.86 -7.63 -2.57
N ARG A 202 26.66 -8.22 -2.54
CA ARG A 202 26.39 -9.49 -1.86
C ARG A 202 26.39 -10.70 -2.80
N GLY A 203 26.67 -10.49 -4.08
CA GLY A 203 26.80 -11.56 -5.06
C GLY A 203 25.49 -12.28 -5.37
N ALA A 204 24.39 -11.52 -5.53
CA ALA A 204 23.16 -12.08 -6.08
C ALA A 204 23.44 -12.71 -7.46
N GLY A 205 22.89 -13.91 -7.70
CA GLY A 205 22.98 -14.55 -9.02
C GLY A 205 22.22 -13.74 -10.07
N PRO A 206 22.58 -13.85 -11.37
CA PRO A 206 22.03 -13.00 -12.42
C PRO A 206 20.51 -13.17 -12.59
N VAL A 207 19.96 -14.36 -12.39
CA VAL A 207 18.52 -14.60 -12.54
C VAL A 207 17.74 -14.08 -11.34
N VAL A 208 18.22 -14.32 -10.12
CA VAL A 208 17.54 -13.76 -8.93
C VAL A 208 17.70 -12.25 -8.85
N PHE A 209 18.80 -11.70 -9.38
CA PHE A 209 18.98 -10.26 -9.52
C PHE A 209 17.84 -9.65 -10.33
N GLU A 210 17.58 -10.14 -11.54
CA GLU A 210 16.49 -9.67 -12.39
C GLU A 210 15.11 -9.90 -11.74
N ALA A 211 14.90 -11.05 -11.12
CA ALA A 211 13.64 -11.34 -10.44
C ALA A 211 13.36 -10.38 -9.26
N ILE A 212 14.38 -10.04 -8.46
CA ILE A 212 14.26 -9.05 -7.39
C ILE A 212 14.09 -7.66 -7.99
N GLU A 213 14.84 -7.31 -9.03
CA GLU A 213 14.72 -6.01 -9.70
C GLU A 213 13.30 -5.75 -10.18
N GLN A 214 12.73 -6.66 -10.99
CA GLN A 214 11.39 -6.45 -11.52
C GLN A 214 10.31 -6.47 -10.42
N ALA A 215 10.43 -7.34 -9.42
CA ALA A 215 9.46 -7.38 -8.32
C ALA A 215 9.47 -6.09 -7.48
N TYR A 216 10.65 -5.57 -7.12
CA TYR A 216 10.76 -4.38 -6.28
C TYR A 216 10.62 -3.07 -7.05
N LEU A 217 10.86 -3.08 -8.35
CA LEU A 217 10.51 -1.97 -9.24
C LEU A 217 8.99 -1.84 -9.35
N ALA A 218 8.26 -2.95 -9.49
CA ALA A 218 6.80 -2.95 -9.52
C ALA A 218 6.22 -2.51 -8.16
N GLU A 219 6.61 -3.17 -7.07
CA GLU A 219 6.09 -2.92 -5.72
C GLU A 219 6.21 -1.45 -5.30
N TYR A 220 7.42 -0.89 -5.42
CA TYR A 220 7.71 0.46 -4.94
C TYR A 220 7.65 1.54 -6.02
N GLY A 221 7.46 1.17 -7.28
CA GLY A 221 7.42 2.11 -8.41
C GLY A 221 8.72 2.89 -8.63
N ARG A 222 9.84 2.46 -8.05
CA ARG A 222 11.10 3.19 -8.04
C ARG A 222 12.23 2.27 -8.48
N ALA A 223 13.16 2.81 -9.27
CA ALA A 223 14.31 2.05 -9.72
C ALA A 223 15.13 1.54 -8.52
N ILE A 224 15.75 0.36 -8.66
CA ILE A 224 16.45 -0.29 -7.55
C ILE A 224 17.71 0.46 -7.07
N ASP A 225 18.23 1.38 -7.86
CA ASP A 225 19.33 2.27 -7.50
C ASP A 225 18.88 3.57 -6.80
N GLU A 226 17.57 3.81 -6.73
CA GLU A 226 16.96 4.97 -6.06
C GLU A 226 16.23 4.63 -4.75
N GLN A 227 16.08 3.35 -4.43
CA GLN A 227 15.42 2.87 -3.21
C GLN A 227 16.44 2.30 -2.21
N SER A 228 16.22 2.52 -0.91
CA SER A 228 17.02 1.92 0.17
C SER A 228 16.94 0.39 0.07
N CYS A 229 18.07 -0.32 0.25
CA CYS A 229 18.06 -1.77 0.26
C CYS A 229 17.25 -2.36 1.43
N LEU A 230 16.94 -1.55 2.45
CA LEU A 230 16.08 -1.94 3.57
C LEU A 230 14.62 -2.16 3.15
N ASN A 231 14.13 -1.51 2.09
CA ASN A 231 12.81 -1.83 1.53
C ASN A 231 12.72 -3.30 1.08
N PHE A 232 13.84 -3.87 0.62
CA PHE A 232 13.96 -5.28 0.26
C PHE A 232 14.15 -6.15 1.49
N LEU A 233 15.22 -5.91 2.25
CA LEU A 233 15.62 -6.79 3.35
C LEU A 233 14.54 -6.94 4.42
N LEU A 234 13.86 -5.85 4.78
CA LEU A 234 12.85 -5.85 5.83
C LEU A 234 11.47 -6.32 5.34
N PHE A 235 11.34 -6.65 4.06
CA PHE A 235 10.07 -7.08 3.45
C PHE A 235 10.13 -8.54 2.96
N ILE A 236 11.26 -8.96 2.38
CA ILE A 236 11.46 -10.31 1.84
C ILE A 236 11.50 -11.38 2.94
N HIS A 237 10.91 -12.55 2.68
CA HIS A 237 11.08 -13.71 3.57
C HIS A 237 12.35 -14.49 3.23
N ALA A 238 13.46 -14.16 3.89
CA ALA A 238 14.76 -14.80 3.68
C ALA A 238 14.83 -16.24 4.25
N ASP A 239 14.12 -17.18 3.62
CA ASP A 239 14.14 -18.61 3.98
C ASP A 239 14.57 -19.55 2.85
N ARG A 240 15.59 -20.36 3.14
CA ARG A 240 16.13 -21.37 2.21
C ARG A 240 15.14 -22.49 1.89
N ARG A 241 14.11 -22.68 2.72
CA ARG A 241 13.07 -23.71 2.51
C ARG A 241 11.91 -23.21 1.67
N SER A 242 11.74 -21.90 1.58
CA SER A 242 10.67 -21.28 0.81
C SER A 242 10.94 -21.33 -0.69
N LYS A 243 9.86 -21.12 -1.45
CA LYS A 243 9.95 -20.66 -2.84
C LYS A 243 10.37 -19.19 -2.86
N PHE A 244 10.65 -18.66 -4.05
CA PHE A 244 10.81 -17.22 -4.23
C PHE A 244 9.44 -16.56 -4.11
N THR A 245 9.23 -15.86 -2.99
CA THR A 245 8.02 -15.08 -2.71
C THR A 245 8.48 -13.66 -2.44
N PRO A 246 8.54 -12.78 -3.46
CA PRO A 246 9.24 -11.51 -3.36
C PRO A 246 8.71 -10.60 -2.26
N PHE A 247 7.44 -10.76 -1.88
CA PHE A 247 6.76 -9.93 -0.87
C PHE A 247 6.65 -10.58 0.51
N GLY A 248 7.30 -11.74 0.67
CA GLY A 248 7.68 -12.32 1.95
C GLY A 248 6.53 -12.68 2.89
N VAL A 249 6.66 -12.26 4.16
CA VAL A 249 5.73 -12.57 5.27
C VAL A 249 4.58 -11.57 5.35
N PHE A 250 4.80 -10.37 4.80
CA PHE A 250 3.87 -9.26 4.94
C PHE A 250 2.72 -9.38 3.93
N SER A 251 3.00 -9.72 2.68
CA SER A 251 1.99 -9.73 1.63
C SER A 251 1.83 -11.13 1.00
N ASP A 252 0.61 -11.66 1.04
CA ASP A 252 0.16 -12.86 0.34
C ASP A 252 -0.78 -12.55 -0.84
N GLU A 253 -1.06 -11.27 -1.07
CA GLU A 253 -1.81 -10.69 -2.20
C GLU A 253 -3.11 -11.41 -2.50
N ARG A 254 -3.77 -11.90 -1.44
CA ARG A 254 -4.65 -13.06 -1.59
C ARG A 254 -6.04 -12.73 -2.11
N TYR A 255 -6.56 -11.55 -1.80
CA TYR A 255 -7.96 -11.24 -2.02
C TYR A 255 -8.18 -10.02 -2.91
N HIS A 256 -9.21 -10.12 -3.75
CA HIS A 256 -9.89 -8.99 -4.39
C HIS A 256 -11.31 -8.89 -3.84
N ILE A 257 -11.92 -7.70 -3.96
CA ILE A 257 -13.36 -7.53 -3.79
C ILE A 257 -14.03 -7.67 -5.15
N VAL A 258 -14.95 -8.62 -5.28
CA VAL A 258 -15.65 -8.94 -6.54
C VAL A 258 -16.45 -7.75 -7.07
N GLU A 259 -16.99 -6.93 -6.16
CA GLU A 259 -17.70 -5.68 -6.44
C GLU A 259 -16.76 -4.47 -6.57
N GLY A 260 -15.44 -4.68 -6.63
CA GLY A 260 -14.39 -3.67 -6.68
C GLY A 260 -13.99 -3.10 -5.32
N ASN A 261 -12.70 -2.84 -5.12
CA ASN A 261 -12.13 -2.35 -3.87
C ASN A 261 -12.67 -0.97 -3.48
N GLU A 262 -13.03 -0.13 -4.46
CA GLU A 262 -13.68 1.16 -4.21
C GLU A 262 -15.03 1.00 -3.48
N SER A 263 -15.64 -0.20 -3.48
CA SER A 263 -16.85 -0.48 -2.69
C SER A 263 -16.64 -0.30 -1.18
N ILE A 264 -15.42 -0.48 -0.64
CA ILE A 264 -15.12 -0.12 0.75
C ILE A 264 -15.23 1.39 0.96
N ALA A 265 -14.67 2.18 0.04
CA ALA A 265 -14.75 3.64 0.11
C ALA A 265 -16.20 4.14 -0.01
N ARG A 266 -17.01 3.53 -0.88
CA ARG A 266 -18.44 3.81 -1.01
C ARG A 266 -19.21 3.46 0.26
N GLY A 267 -18.93 2.29 0.86
CA GLY A 267 -19.52 1.86 2.13
C GLY A 267 -19.26 2.86 3.24
N LEU A 268 -18.00 3.26 3.44
CA LEU A 268 -17.61 4.29 4.42
C LEU A 268 -18.29 5.63 4.14
N ALA A 269 -18.26 6.10 2.89
CA ALA A 269 -18.84 7.39 2.50
C ALA A 269 -20.37 7.44 2.70
N SER A 270 -21.08 6.34 2.49
CA SER A 270 -22.54 6.28 2.66
C SER A 270 -22.97 6.68 4.08
N GLY A 271 -22.22 6.21 5.07
CA GLY A 271 -22.40 6.53 6.49
C GLY A 271 -22.03 7.97 6.85
N LEU A 272 -21.46 8.75 5.93
CA LEU A 272 -20.94 10.11 6.17
C LEU A 272 -21.72 11.19 5.42
N SER A 273 -22.90 10.87 4.89
CA SER A 273 -23.80 11.80 4.20
C SER A 273 -23.95 13.15 4.94
N GLY A 274 -23.79 14.27 4.21
CA GLY A 274 -23.85 15.65 4.73
C GLY A 274 -22.50 16.24 5.21
N GLN A 275 -21.47 15.42 5.43
CA GLN A 275 -20.16 15.89 5.89
C GLN A 275 -19.23 16.36 4.75
N PHE A 276 -19.51 15.97 3.51
CA PHE A 276 -18.63 16.26 2.37
C PHE A 276 -18.74 17.70 1.85
N ARG A 277 -17.61 18.23 1.43
CA ARG A 277 -17.43 19.49 0.70
C ARG A 277 -16.55 19.18 -0.52
N TRP A 278 -17.20 18.87 -1.64
CA TRP A 278 -16.56 18.51 -2.91
C TRP A 278 -15.97 19.72 -3.63
N GLY A 279 -14.98 19.51 -4.51
CA GLY A 279 -14.31 20.56 -5.26
C GLY A 279 -13.39 21.45 -4.40
N LYS A 280 -13.06 21.03 -3.17
CA LYS A 280 -12.29 21.80 -2.19
C LYS A 280 -10.83 21.35 -2.17
N ARG A 281 -10.06 21.77 -3.18
CA ARG A 281 -8.61 21.55 -3.21
C ARG A 281 -7.91 22.51 -2.24
N LEU A 282 -7.25 21.97 -1.22
CA LEU A 282 -6.47 22.76 -0.27
C LEU A 282 -5.30 23.45 -0.98
N VAL A 283 -5.09 24.73 -0.72
CA VAL A 283 -3.95 25.51 -1.25
C VAL A 283 -3.13 26.19 -0.15
N LYS A 284 -3.71 26.39 1.04
CA LYS A 284 -3.00 26.93 2.21
C LYS A 284 -3.61 26.42 3.51
N ALA A 285 -2.76 26.17 4.51
CA ALA A 285 -3.17 25.92 5.87
C ALA A 285 -2.37 26.82 6.83
N ALA A 286 -3.03 27.45 7.80
CA ALA A 286 -2.37 28.35 8.74
C ALA A 286 -2.99 28.29 10.13
N LYS A 287 -2.17 28.48 11.15
CA LYS A 287 -2.64 28.61 12.53
C LYS A 287 -3.12 30.04 12.78
N LEU A 288 -4.30 30.18 13.35
CA LEU A 288 -4.87 31.47 13.74
C LEU A 288 -4.44 31.87 15.15
N ALA A 289 -4.57 33.16 15.47
CA ALA A 289 -4.33 33.67 16.83
C ALA A 289 -5.22 33.00 17.89
N SER A 290 -6.40 32.50 17.49
CA SER A 290 -7.29 31.72 18.36
C SER A 290 -6.79 30.30 18.67
N GLY A 291 -5.69 29.87 18.03
CA GLY A 291 -5.19 28.50 18.10
C GLY A 291 -5.81 27.53 17.09
N ARG A 292 -6.95 27.88 16.48
CA ARG A 292 -7.62 27.12 15.41
C ARG A 292 -6.77 27.08 14.14
N VAL A 293 -7.03 26.11 13.27
CA VAL A 293 -6.39 25.97 11.96
C VAL A 293 -7.35 26.45 10.88
N ARG A 294 -6.90 27.39 10.05
CA ARG A 294 -7.59 27.85 8.85
C ARG A 294 -7.12 27.06 7.64
N LEU A 295 -8.07 26.52 6.90
CA LEU A 295 -7.90 25.93 5.58
C LEU A 295 -8.37 26.94 4.52
N THR A 296 -7.58 27.13 3.47
CA THR A 296 -7.94 27.91 2.28
C THR A 296 -7.95 27.01 1.07
N PHE A 297 -8.99 27.10 0.26
CA PHE A 297 -9.21 26.25 -0.91
C PHE A 297 -9.00 27.02 -2.22
N SER A 298 -8.81 26.29 -3.32
CA SER A 298 -8.51 26.83 -4.65
C SER A 298 -9.60 27.75 -5.22
N ASP A 299 -10.83 27.66 -4.70
CA ASP A 299 -11.94 28.53 -5.08
C ASP A 299 -12.02 29.83 -4.24
N GLY A 300 -11.01 30.07 -3.39
CA GLY A 300 -10.94 31.24 -2.51
C GLY A 300 -11.71 31.10 -1.20
N THR A 301 -12.48 30.02 -1.01
CA THR A 301 -13.20 29.80 0.25
C THR A 301 -12.26 29.36 1.38
N THR A 302 -12.69 29.60 2.62
CA THR A 302 -11.95 29.21 3.82
C THR A 302 -12.83 28.45 4.81
N ALA A 303 -12.21 27.66 5.68
CA ALA A 303 -12.84 27.02 6.82
C ALA A 303 -11.87 26.96 8.01
N ASP A 304 -12.38 27.20 9.21
CA ASP A 304 -11.58 27.19 10.44
C ASP A 304 -12.03 26.02 11.30
N HIS A 305 -11.10 25.28 11.88
CA HIS A 305 -11.37 24.13 12.74
C HIS A 305 -10.47 24.12 13.98
N ASP A 306 -10.92 23.48 15.06
CA ASP A 306 -10.13 23.30 16.27
C ASP A 306 -8.98 22.32 16.03
N ALA A 307 -9.22 21.31 15.18
CA ALA A 307 -8.19 20.40 14.70
C ALA A 307 -8.40 20.03 13.23
N VAL A 308 -7.29 19.72 12.55
CA VAL A 308 -7.29 19.29 11.14
C VAL A 308 -6.56 17.98 10.99
N VAL A 309 -7.11 17.06 10.19
CA VAL A 309 -6.42 15.86 9.71
C VAL A 309 -6.10 16.03 8.23
N LEU A 310 -4.82 16.06 7.90
CA LEU A 310 -4.34 16.10 6.51
C LEU A 310 -4.15 14.66 6.03
N THR A 311 -4.97 14.23 5.07
CA THR A 311 -4.98 12.85 4.57
C THR A 311 -4.62 12.74 3.10
N ILE A 312 -3.99 13.78 2.55
CA ILE A 312 -3.47 13.82 1.18
C ILE A 312 -2.00 13.39 1.15
N PRO A 313 -1.51 12.79 0.04
CA PRO A 313 -0.11 12.39 -0.08
C PRO A 313 0.85 13.58 0.09
N PHE A 314 2.05 13.33 0.62
CA PHE A 314 3.06 14.39 0.79
C PHE A 314 3.49 15.02 -0.54
N THR A 315 3.47 14.28 -1.65
CA THR A 315 3.68 14.81 -3.01
C THR A 315 2.72 15.95 -3.35
N VAL A 316 1.46 15.86 -2.93
CA VAL A 316 0.45 16.92 -3.11
C VAL A 316 0.58 17.97 -2.02
N LEU A 317 0.83 17.56 -0.78
CA LEU A 317 0.93 18.45 0.37
C LEU A 317 2.09 19.46 0.23
N ARG A 318 3.19 19.08 -0.45
CA ARG A 318 4.30 19.97 -0.82
C ARG A 318 3.89 21.20 -1.63
N GLN A 319 2.74 21.15 -2.31
CA GLN A 319 2.20 22.28 -3.09
C GLN A 319 1.29 23.21 -2.26
N VAL A 320 0.97 22.84 -1.03
CA VAL A 320 0.15 23.64 -0.12
C VAL A 320 1.07 24.59 0.64
N ASP A 321 0.69 25.86 0.76
CA ASP A 321 1.38 26.77 1.67
C ASP A 321 1.10 26.36 3.13
N LEU A 322 2.10 25.72 3.76
CA LEU A 322 2.08 25.30 5.17
C LEU A 322 2.89 26.24 6.08
N SER A 323 3.47 27.32 5.53
CA SER A 323 4.38 28.22 6.28
C SER A 323 3.70 28.82 7.51
N GLY A 324 2.38 29.03 7.44
CA GLY A 324 1.57 29.54 8.54
C GLY A 324 1.23 28.52 9.64
N LEU A 325 1.59 27.24 9.51
CA LEU A 325 1.33 26.22 10.53
C LEU A 325 2.39 26.19 11.63
N GLY A 326 3.61 26.66 11.35
CA GLY A 326 4.74 26.54 12.27
C GLY A 326 5.10 25.08 12.56
N LEU A 327 5.15 24.24 11.53
CA LEU A 327 5.50 22.83 11.67
C LEU A 327 6.94 22.70 12.20
N PRO A 328 7.22 21.76 13.13
CA PRO A 328 8.58 21.44 13.52
C PRO A 328 9.45 21.01 12.33
N ALA A 329 10.75 21.30 12.38
CA ALA A 329 11.68 21.02 11.29
C ALA A 329 11.67 19.54 10.86
N TRP A 330 11.56 18.61 11.80
CA TRP A 330 11.48 17.17 11.50
C TRP A 330 10.23 16.81 10.68
N LYS A 331 9.09 17.48 10.90
CA LYS A 331 7.86 17.25 10.15
C LYS A 331 7.99 17.84 8.75
N GLN A 332 8.51 19.05 8.65
CA GLN A 332 8.74 19.70 7.37
C GLN A 332 9.72 18.87 6.52
N PHE A 333 10.81 18.39 7.11
CA PHE A 333 11.77 17.51 6.43
C PHE A 333 11.11 16.23 5.91
N ALA A 334 10.26 15.56 6.70
CA ALA A 334 9.53 14.38 6.27
C ALA A 334 8.59 14.68 5.09
N ILE A 335 7.82 15.77 5.18
CA ILE A 335 6.93 16.22 4.10
C ILE A 335 7.73 16.46 2.82
N ASP A 336 8.82 17.20 2.88
CA ASP A 336 9.59 17.61 1.71
C ASP A 336 10.34 16.46 1.04
N ASN A 337 10.81 15.48 1.82
CA ASN A 337 11.79 14.52 1.34
C ASN A 337 11.30 13.09 1.18
N LEU A 338 10.20 12.67 1.83
CA LEU A 338 9.70 11.28 1.74
C LEU A 338 9.60 10.80 0.28
N GLY A 339 10.23 9.67 -0.02
CA GLY A 339 10.20 9.09 -1.36
C GLY A 339 8.84 8.47 -1.71
N TYR A 340 8.51 8.50 -3.00
CA TYR A 340 7.32 7.90 -3.60
C TYR A 340 7.69 7.18 -4.88
N GLY A 341 6.94 6.16 -5.27
CA GLY A 341 7.04 5.49 -6.55
C GLY A 341 6.37 6.24 -7.70
N ASP A 342 6.77 5.88 -8.91
CA ASP A 342 6.16 6.30 -10.17
C ASP A 342 5.59 5.07 -10.89
N ASN A 343 4.36 4.66 -10.54
CA ASN A 343 3.70 3.52 -11.17
C ASN A 343 2.64 3.90 -12.19
N ALA A 344 2.50 3.06 -13.21
CA ALA A 344 1.39 3.07 -14.14
C ALA A 344 0.79 1.67 -14.24
N LYS A 345 -0.54 1.59 -14.44
CA LYS A 345 -1.25 0.35 -14.75
C LYS A 345 -1.74 0.40 -16.18
N MET A 346 -1.28 -0.51 -17.03
CA MET A 346 -1.86 -0.76 -18.35
C MET A 346 -2.76 -1.99 -18.26
N MET A 347 -4.07 -1.81 -18.39
CA MET A 347 -5.06 -2.88 -18.34
C MET A 347 -5.51 -3.20 -19.76
N VAL A 348 -5.32 -4.43 -20.24
CA VAL A 348 -5.63 -4.84 -21.61
C VAL A 348 -6.60 -6.02 -21.62
N GLY A 349 -7.64 -5.89 -22.44
CA GLY A 349 -8.71 -6.88 -22.56
C GLY A 349 -8.38 -7.95 -23.60
N PHE A 350 -8.64 -9.21 -23.24
CA PHE A 350 -8.52 -10.38 -24.12
C PHE A 350 -9.87 -11.08 -24.24
N ASP A 351 -10.11 -11.77 -25.36
CA ASP A 351 -11.39 -12.47 -25.58
C ASP A 351 -11.56 -13.68 -24.65
N ARG A 352 -10.45 -14.24 -24.17
CA ARG A 352 -10.38 -15.31 -23.16
C ARG A 352 -9.03 -15.25 -22.44
N PRO A 353 -8.88 -15.86 -21.25
CA PRO A 353 -7.59 -15.95 -20.55
C PRO A 353 -6.67 -16.97 -21.22
N PHE A 354 -6.09 -16.61 -22.37
CA PHE A 354 -5.38 -17.53 -23.27
C PHE A 354 -4.11 -18.13 -22.65
N TRP A 355 -3.47 -17.42 -21.73
CA TRP A 355 -2.29 -17.88 -20.98
C TRP A 355 -2.55 -19.14 -20.13
N ARG A 356 -3.81 -19.42 -19.76
CA ARG A 356 -4.16 -20.69 -19.09
C ARG A 356 -3.81 -21.91 -19.93
N ALA A 357 -3.95 -21.82 -21.26
CA ALA A 357 -3.56 -22.90 -22.17
C ALA A 357 -2.03 -23.07 -22.28
N LEU A 358 -1.26 -22.05 -21.86
CA LEU A 358 0.20 -22.10 -21.75
C LEU A 358 0.65 -22.64 -20.38
N GLY A 359 -0.29 -22.94 -19.46
CA GLY A 359 0.01 -23.36 -18.10
C GLY A 359 0.29 -22.22 -17.13
N SER A 360 -0.01 -20.96 -17.48
CA SER A 360 0.16 -19.81 -16.59
C SER A 360 -1.15 -19.34 -15.97
N ASN A 361 -1.07 -18.69 -14.81
CA ASN A 361 -2.17 -17.94 -14.19
C ASN A 361 -2.30 -16.50 -14.74
N GLY A 362 -1.36 -16.06 -15.59
CA GLY A 362 -1.29 -14.72 -16.15
C GLY A 362 -0.36 -13.80 -15.38
N SER A 363 0.27 -14.28 -14.31
CA SER A 363 1.32 -13.53 -13.62
C SER A 363 2.67 -13.69 -14.30
N SER A 364 3.42 -12.59 -14.41
CA SER A 364 4.78 -12.66 -14.92
C SER A 364 5.70 -11.57 -14.36
N TYR A 365 7.01 -11.82 -14.41
CA TYR A 365 8.06 -10.81 -14.29
C TYR A 365 8.92 -10.81 -15.56
N ALA A 366 9.13 -9.63 -16.14
CA ALA A 366 9.89 -9.46 -17.37
C ALA A 366 10.73 -8.18 -17.36
N ASP A 367 11.88 -8.18 -18.04
CA ASP A 367 12.78 -7.03 -18.23
C ASP A 367 12.61 -6.36 -19.60
N LEU A 368 11.43 -6.51 -20.21
CA LEU A 368 11.13 -5.99 -21.53
C LEU A 368 10.84 -4.49 -21.50
N ALA A 369 11.06 -3.82 -22.63
CA ALA A 369 10.78 -2.40 -22.77
C ALA A 369 9.30 -2.08 -22.50
N ASN A 370 8.39 -2.99 -22.89
CA ASN A 370 6.94 -2.81 -22.81
C ASN A 370 6.15 -3.73 -21.88
N VAL A 371 6.79 -4.62 -21.14
CA VAL A 371 6.14 -5.51 -20.17
C VAL A 371 7.06 -5.64 -18.95
N GLN A 372 6.53 -5.42 -17.75
CA GLN A 372 7.29 -5.57 -16.51
C GLN A 372 6.69 -6.63 -15.60
N THR A 373 5.59 -6.31 -14.92
CA THR A 373 4.92 -7.24 -14.00
C THR A 373 3.48 -7.37 -14.40
N THR A 374 3.02 -8.60 -14.67
CA THR A 374 1.62 -8.83 -15.07
C THR A 374 0.85 -9.65 -14.06
N TRP A 375 -0.48 -9.54 -14.08
CA TRP A 375 -1.42 -10.46 -13.46
C TRP A 375 -2.81 -10.37 -14.12
N GLU A 376 -3.61 -11.43 -13.99
CA GLU A 376 -5.03 -11.39 -14.36
C GLU A 376 -5.84 -10.67 -13.26
N THR A 377 -6.58 -9.65 -13.68
CA THR A 377 -7.26 -8.69 -12.79
C THR A 377 -8.45 -9.29 -12.04
N ASN A 378 -9.24 -10.15 -12.69
CA ASN A 378 -10.43 -10.74 -12.08
C ASN A 378 -10.57 -12.21 -12.48
N PRO A 379 -9.76 -13.08 -11.87
CA PRO A 379 -9.54 -14.43 -12.36
C PRO A 379 -10.77 -15.35 -12.28
N THR A 380 -11.65 -15.18 -11.28
CA THR A 380 -12.89 -15.94 -11.14
C THR A 380 -13.95 -15.53 -12.15
N LYS A 381 -13.89 -14.31 -12.68
CA LYS A 381 -14.76 -13.87 -13.79
C LYS A 381 -14.10 -14.00 -15.16
N ALA A 382 -12.79 -14.24 -15.22
CA ALA A 382 -12.07 -14.44 -16.47
C ALA A 382 -12.43 -15.78 -17.12
N GLY A 383 -12.85 -15.74 -18.38
CA GLY A 383 -13.31 -16.93 -19.12
C GLY A 383 -13.67 -16.63 -20.57
N ALA A 384 -14.61 -17.37 -21.13
CA ALA A 384 -15.05 -17.18 -22.53
C ALA A 384 -15.73 -15.83 -22.79
N GLY A 385 -16.17 -15.12 -21.74
CA GLY A 385 -16.74 -13.78 -21.83
C GLY A 385 -15.72 -12.64 -21.82
N GLY A 386 -14.42 -12.96 -21.69
CA GLY A 386 -13.33 -12.00 -21.62
C GLY A 386 -12.40 -12.21 -20.42
N ALA A 387 -11.24 -11.58 -20.49
CA ALA A 387 -10.22 -11.53 -19.43
C ALA A 387 -9.48 -10.18 -19.49
N VAL A 388 -8.82 -9.77 -18.40
CA VAL A 388 -8.07 -8.52 -18.34
C VAL A 388 -6.71 -8.74 -17.71
N LEU A 389 -5.67 -8.62 -18.53
CA LEU A 389 -4.29 -8.66 -18.05
C LEU A 389 -3.86 -7.23 -17.70
N THR A 390 -3.42 -7.04 -16.46
CA THR A 390 -2.82 -5.79 -16.00
C THR A 390 -1.31 -5.91 -16.08
N ASP A 391 -0.65 -4.94 -16.71
CA ASP A 391 0.79 -4.67 -16.59
C ASP A 391 1.00 -3.51 -15.62
N TYR A 392 1.83 -3.77 -14.62
CA TYR A 392 2.19 -2.81 -13.60
C TYR A 392 3.63 -2.40 -13.79
N SER A 393 3.77 -1.17 -14.30
CA SER A 393 5.04 -0.58 -14.62
C SER A 393 5.49 0.36 -13.51
N GLY A 394 6.77 0.34 -13.18
CA GLY A 394 7.39 1.24 -12.20
C GLY A 394 8.63 1.96 -12.75
N GLY A 395 9.28 2.77 -11.92
CA GLY A 395 10.53 3.45 -12.26
C GLY A 395 10.41 4.30 -13.52
N ALA A 396 11.44 4.26 -14.38
CA ALA A 396 11.47 5.06 -15.60
C ALA A 396 10.30 4.74 -16.55
N ARG A 397 9.87 3.48 -16.65
CA ARG A 397 8.73 3.10 -17.50
C ARG A 397 7.43 3.64 -16.93
N GLY A 398 7.16 3.36 -15.65
CA GLY A 398 5.97 3.84 -14.96
C GLY A 398 5.82 5.35 -15.01
N LYS A 399 6.93 6.10 -14.87
CA LYS A 399 6.97 7.57 -14.99
C LYS A 399 6.68 8.12 -16.40
N ASN A 400 7.14 7.41 -17.44
CA ASN A 400 7.12 7.91 -18.81
C ASN A 400 5.97 7.34 -19.65
N LEU A 401 5.22 6.36 -19.13
CA LEU A 401 4.04 5.82 -19.79
C LEU A 401 3.01 6.92 -19.99
N ASN A 402 2.61 7.13 -21.25
CA ASN A 402 1.70 8.19 -21.64
C ASN A 402 0.37 7.61 -22.11
N ALA A 403 -0.73 8.13 -21.57
CA ALA A 403 -2.09 7.78 -21.98
C ALA A 403 -2.45 8.29 -23.39
N VAL A 404 -1.62 9.17 -23.97
CA VAL A 404 -1.80 9.68 -25.32
C VAL A 404 -0.48 9.54 -26.08
N PRO A 405 -0.35 8.61 -27.05
CA PRO A 405 -1.40 7.81 -27.68
C PRO A 405 -1.58 6.39 -27.08
N LEU A 406 -2.66 6.16 -26.31
CA LEU A 406 -3.00 4.88 -25.67
C LEU A 406 -2.89 3.64 -26.58
N GLN A 407 -3.38 3.73 -27.83
CA GLN A 407 -3.36 2.58 -28.75
C GLN A 407 -1.94 2.16 -29.14
N VAL A 408 -1.00 3.10 -29.21
CA VAL A 408 0.42 2.77 -29.46
C VAL A 408 1.00 2.07 -28.24
N ALA A 409 0.77 2.60 -27.04
CA ALA A 409 1.25 1.97 -25.81
C ALA A 409 0.67 0.56 -25.60
N ALA A 410 -0.63 0.36 -25.88
CA ALA A 410 -1.29 -0.94 -25.81
C ALA A 410 -0.76 -1.91 -26.89
N ALA A 411 -0.52 -1.44 -28.11
CA ALA A 411 0.06 -2.27 -29.17
C ALA A 411 1.52 -2.68 -28.86
N SER A 412 2.34 -1.77 -28.32
CA SER A 412 3.70 -2.07 -27.87
C SER A 412 3.70 -3.08 -26.72
N PHE A 413 2.80 -2.91 -25.74
CA PHE A 413 2.60 -3.89 -24.67
C PHE A 413 2.27 -5.28 -25.24
N VAL A 414 1.26 -5.39 -26.11
CA VAL A 414 0.87 -6.67 -26.73
C VAL A 414 2.01 -7.27 -27.56
N GLY A 415 2.81 -6.44 -28.23
CA GLY A 415 3.97 -6.86 -29.01
C GLY A 415 5.03 -7.55 -28.16
N ASP A 416 5.45 -6.92 -27.05
CA ASP A 416 6.41 -7.51 -26.11
C ASP A 416 5.79 -8.68 -25.32
N LEU A 417 4.47 -8.62 -25.06
CA LEU A 417 3.74 -9.70 -24.39
C LEU A 417 3.77 -11.01 -25.19
N GLU A 418 3.93 -10.96 -26.52
CA GLU A 418 4.09 -12.16 -27.36
C GLU A 418 5.31 -13.00 -26.96
N ALA A 419 6.37 -12.37 -26.44
CA ALA A 419 7.57 -13.08 -25.96
C ALA A 419 7.33 -13.81 -24.63
N VAL A 420 6.50 -13.23 -23.76
CA VAL A 420 6.16 -13.80 -22.44
C VAL A 420 5.03 -14.83 -22.57
N PHE A 421 3.99 -14.48 -23.32
CA PHE A 421 2.80 -15.30 -23.58
C PHE A 421 2.53 -15.38 -25.09
N PRO A 422 3.15 -16.33 -25.81
CA PRO A 422 2.91 -16.51 -27.24
C PRO A 422 1.43 -16.69 -27.58
N GLY A 423 0.96 -15.97 -28.59
CA GLY A 423 -0.45 -15.86 -28.98
C GLY A 423 -1.18 -14.61 -28.48
N ALA A 424 -0.50 -13.73 -27.74
CA ALA A 424 -1.06 -12.47 -27.24
C ALA A 424 -1.68 -11.60 -28.36
N ALA A 425 -0.96 -11.43 -29.47
CA ALA A 425 -1.41 -10.58 -30.58
C ALA A 425 -2.72 -11.09 -31.22
N ALA A 426 -2.90 -12.42 -31.26
CA ALA A 426 -4.09 -13.06 -31.80
C ALA A 426 -5.26 -13.06 -30.81
N ALA A 427 -4.98 -13.11 -29.50
CA ALA A 427 -6.00 -13.21 -28.45
C ALA A 427 -6.54 -11.87 -27.93
N VAL A 428 -5.82 -10.76 -28.17
CA VAL A 428 -6.23 -9.44 -27.66
C VAL A 428 -7.53 -8.95 -28.31
N SER A 429 -8.43 -8.41 -27.48
CA SER A 429 -9.75 -7.98 -27.90
C SER A 429 -9.68 -6.64 -28.63
N ARG A 430 -10.31 -6.57 -29.82
CA ARG A 430 -10.32 -5.38 -30.70
C ARG A 430 -11.71 -4.92 -31.12
N PRO A 431 -12.59 -4.52 -30.18
CA PRO A 431 -13.92 -4.02 -30.52
C PRO A 431 -13.81 -2.78 -31.42
N GLY A 432 -14.40 -2.83 -32.61
CA GLY A 432 -14.34 -1.72 -33.57
C GLY A 432 -12.93 -1.44 -34.12
N GLY A 433 -12.01 -2.42 -34.05
CA GLY A 433 -10.65 -2.33 -34.60
C GLY A 433 -9.58 -1.78 -33.63
N ASN A 434 -9.98 -1.22 -32.48
CA ASN A 434 -9.05 -0.70 -31.47
C ASN A 434 -8.85 -1.71 -30.35
N ILE A 435 -7.62 -1.82 -29.81
CA ILE A 435 -7.34 -2.63 -28.63
C ILE A 435 -8.16 -2.09 -27.46
N ARG A 436 -8.92 -2.96 -26.79
CA ARG A 436 -9.60 -2.63 -25.55
C ARG A 436 -8.55 -2.51 -24.44
N ALA A 437 -8.16 -1.28 -24.12
CA ALA A 437 -7.17 -1.01 -23.10
C ALA A 437 -7.50 0.26 -22.31
N HIS A 438 -7.01 0.33 -21.06
CA HIS A 438 -6.99 1.55 -20.24
C HIS A 438 -5.58 1.71 -19.66
N LEU A 439 -5.11 2.95 -19.52
CA LEU A 439 -3.87 3.26 -18.81
C LEU A 439 -4.20 4.19 -17.64
N GLU A 440 -3.96 3.73 -16.42
CA GLU A 440 -3.94 4.60 -15.24
C GLU A 440 -2.52 5.04 -14.95
N HIS A 441 -2.28 6.36 -15.00
CA HIS A 441 -0.96 6.95 -14.75
C HIS A 441 -1.02 7.90 -13.55
N TRP A 442 -0.85 7.32 -12.35
CA TRP A 442 -0.90 8.02 -11.07
C TRP A 442 0.13 9.16 -10.92
N PRO A 443 1.36 9.09 -11.48
CA PRO A 443 2.31 10.19 -11.45
C PRO A 443 1.79 11.48 -12.10
N SER A 444 0.99 11.37 -13.17
CA SER A 444 0.38 12.54 -13.81
C SER A 444 -0.90 13.04 -13.14
N ASN A 445 -1.46 12.26 -12.20
CA ASN A 445 -2.69 12.66 -11.51
C ASN A 445 -2.39 13.86 -10.58
N PRO A 446 -3.03 15.04 -10.77
CA PRO A 446 -2.73 16.23 -9.99
C PRO A 446 -3.11 16.13 -8.51
N LEU A 447 -3.87 15.10 -8.13
CA LEU A 447 -4.30 14.81 -6.75
C LEU A 447 -3.53 13.63 -6.13
N SER A 448 -2.50 13.11 -6.80
CA SER A 448 -1.65 12.05 -6.26
C SER A 448 -0.16 12.30 -6.53
N GLN A 449 0.21 12.69 -7.75
CA GLN A 449 1.58 13.03 -8.16
C GLN A 449 2.64 12.01 -7.70
N GLY A 450 2.31 10.74 -7.85
CA GLY A 450 3.07 9.62 -7.35
C GLY A 450 2.15 8.45 -7.10
N SER A 451 2.76 7.29 -6.90
CA SER A 451 2.10 6.03 -6.55
C SER A 451 2.34 5.77 -5.08
N TYR A 452 2.89 4.65 -4.66
CA TYR A 452 2.99 4.35 -3.22
C TYR A 452 4.28 4.90 -2.61
N THR A 453 4.30 5.00 -1.28
CA THR A 453 5.49 5.44 -0.54
C THR A 453 6.66 4.49 -0.79
N CYS A 454 7.86 5.03 -0.93
CA CYS A 454 9.08 4.23 -1.06
C CYS A 454 10.24 4.99 -0.43
N TYR A 455 10.88 4.41 0.59
CA TYR A 455 12.04 5.05 1.20
C TYR A 455 13.24 5.05 0.25
N ARG A 456 13.83 6.22 0.06
CA ARG A 456 15.14 6.39 -0.57
C ARG A 456 16.25 6.05 0.41
N PRO A 457 17.50 5.87 -0.06
CA PRO A 457 18.63 5.69 0.83
C PRO A 457 18.68 6.76 1.94
N GLY A 458 18.82 6.31 3.18
CA GLY A 458 18.89 7.13 4.40
C GLY A 458 17.54 7.48 5.02
N GLN A 459 16.40 7.11 4.43
CA GLN A 459 15.09 7.54 4.91
C GLN A 459 14.49 6.69 6.03
N PHE A 460 14.92 5.45 6.22
CA PHE A 460 14.52 4.67 7.40
C PHE A 460 15.04 5.32 8.69
N THR A 461 16.28 5.79 8.67
CA THR A 461 16.96 6.36 9.85
C THR A 461 16.74 7.85 10.04
N THR A 462 16.15 8.54 9.06
CA THR A 462 15.92 10.01 9.12
C THR A 462 14.46 10.44 9.00
N ILE A 463 13.59 9.61 8.44
CA ILE A 463 12.17 9.93 8.23
C ILE A 463 11.25 8.94 8.96
N ALA A 464 11.51 7.62 8.85
CA ALA A 464 10.57 6.62 9.35
C ALA A 464 10.19 6.84 10.82
N GLY A 465 8.88 6.93 11.05
CA GLY A 465 8.28 7.24 12.34
C GLY A 465 7.86 8.70 12.48
N ASN A 466 8.29 9.61 11.62
CA ASN A 466 7.88 11.02 11.66
C ASN A 466 6.65 11.33 10.80
N GLU A 467 6.27 10.49 9.85
CA GLU A 467 5.24 10.75 8.85
C GLU A 467 3.86 10.94 9.49
N GLY A 468 3.47 10.03 10.38
CA GLY A 468 2.19 10.07 11.08
C GLY A 468 2.18 10.91 12.36
N LYS A 469 3.34 11.31 12.91
CA LYS A 469 3.39 12.09 14.16
C LYS A 469 2.62 13.41 14.03
N PRO A 470 1.69 13.74 14.95
CA PRO A 470 0.95 15.00 14.90
C PRO A 470 1.84 16.19 15.27
N ALA A 471 1.48 17.38 14.77
CA ALA A 471 2.11 18.66 15.09
C ALA A 471 1.06 19.62 15.67
N GLY A 472 0.98 19.70 17.00
CA GLY A 472 -0.07 20.49 17.66
C GLY A 472 -1.46 19.93 17.33
N ASN A 473 -2.36 20.75 16.81
CA ASN A 473 -3.70 20.38 16.37
C ASN A 473 -3.80 20.01 14.89
N VAL A 474 -2.66 19.76 14.24
CA VAL A 474 -2.58 19.20 12.88
C VAL A 474 -2.15 17.74 12.96
N PHE A 475 -3.00 16.86 12.48
CA PHE A 475 -2.81 15.41 12.42
C PHE A 475 -2.59 14.98 10.97
N PHE A 476 -1.94 13.84 10.79
CA PHE A 476 -1.58 13.32 9.47
C PHE A 476 -2.07 11.88 9.36
N ALA A 477 -2.71 11.56 8.24
CA ALA A 477 -3.07 10.18 7.90
C ALA A 477 -2.84 9.91 6.40
N GLY A 478 -2.96 8.66 5.98
CA GLY A 478 -2.62 8.21 4.63
C GLY A 478 -1.70 7.00 4.70
N GLU A 479 -1.64 6.21 3.62
CA GLU A 479 -0.76 5.01 3.61
C GLU A 479 0.68 5.35 3.99
N HIS A 480 1.18 6.50 3.54
CA HIS A 480 2.53 7.00 3.81
C HIS A 480 2.80 7.30 5.29
N THR A 481 1.75 7.48 6.09
CA THR A 481 1.84 7.77 7.53
C THR A 481 1.73 6.53 8.41
N ASN A 482 1.32 5.40 7.85
CA ASN A 482 1.37 4.14 8.57
C ASN A 482 2.82 3.63 8.61
N SER A 483 3.13 2.78 9.61
CA SER A 483 4.47 2.24 9.77
C SER A 483 4.83 1.31 8.61
N PHE A 484 6.08 1.35 8.15
CA PHE A 484 6.62 0.35 7.24
C PHE A 484 6.51 -1.08 7.81
N TYR A 485 6.61 -1.20 9.13
CA TYR A 485 6.50 -2.48 9.84
C TYR A 485 5.06 -2.95 10.07
N GLU A 486 4.10 -2.20 9.54
CA GLU A 486 2.69 -2.57 9.46
C GLU A 486 2.29 -2.68 7.98
N TRP A 487 1.79 -1.59 7.37
CA TRP A 487 1.15 -1.60 6.05
C TRP A 487 1.34 -0.30 5.26
N GLN A 488 2.48 0.39 5.42
CA GLN A 488 2.83 1.55 4.59
C GLN A 488 2.81 1.17 3.10
N GLY A 489 2.24 2.01 2.24
CA GLY A 489 2.03 1.70 0.82
C GLY A 489 0.68 1.07 0.50
N PHE A 490 0.01 0.42 1.46
CA PHE A 490 -1.20 -0.37 1.22
C PHE A 490 -2.51 0.37 1.54
N MET A 491 -3.62 -0.15 1.00
CA MET A 491 -4.97 0.27 1.39
C MET A 491 -5.24 0.07 2.90
N GLU A 492 -4.69 -1.00 3.48
CA GLU A 492 -4.76 -1.27 4.92
C GLU A 492 -4.08 -0.15 5.73
N GLY A 493 -2.86 0.25 5.36
CA GLY A 493 -2.16 1.34 6.03
C GLY A 493 -2.90 2.68 5.92
N ALA A 494 -3.57 2.93 4.78
CA ALA A 494 -4.44 4.10 4.66
C ALA A 494 -5.59 4.05 5.67
N LEU A 495 -6.31 2.93 5.80
CA LEU A 495 -7.40 2.82 6.78
C LEU A 495 -6.89 2.92 8.23
N LEU A 496 -5.83 2.18 8.57
CA LEU A 496 -5.26 2.16 9.91
C LEU A 496 -4.76 3.53 10.35
N SER A 497 -4.10 4.28 9.47
CA SER A 497 -3.66 5.64 9.78
C SER A 497 -4.84 6.59 10.05
N GLY A 498 -5.97 6.42 9.34
CA GLY A 498 -7.19 7.18 9.60
C GLY A 498 -7.80 6.87 10.97
N VAL A 499 -7.87 5.58 11.32
CA VAL A 499 -8.29 5.11 12.65
C VAL A 499 -7.37 5.67 13.74
N GLN A 500 -6.05 5.62 13.54
CA GLN A 500 -5.06 6.14 14.49
C GLN A 500 -5.19 7.66 14.68
N ALA A 501 -5.36 8.42 13.60
CA ALA A 501 -5.56 9.86 13.68
C ALA A 501 -6.84 10.23 14.44
N ALA A 502 -7.94 9.47 14.23
CA ALA A 502 -9.17 9.65 15.01
C ALA A 502 -8.95 9.34 16.50
N ALA A 503 -8.22 8.27 16.83
CA ALA A 503 -7.89 7.94 18.21
C ALA A 503 -7.02 9.02 18.88
N ASP A 504 -6.02 9.57 18.17
CA ASP A 504 -5.16 10.63 18.67
C ASP A 504 -5.95 11.92 18.95
N LEU A 505 -6.86 12.28 18.04
CA LEU A 505 -7.79 13.40 18.21
C LEU A 505 -8.67 13.22 19.46
N LEU A 506 -9.24 12.03 19.65
CA LEU A 506 -10.14 11.74 20.76
C LEU A 506 -9.42 11.68 22.11
N ARG A 507 -8.12 11.33 22.13
CA ARG A 507 -7.28 11.36 23.35
C ARG A 507 -6.88 12.76 23.79
N LYS A 508 -6.91 13.74 22.89
CA LYS A 508 -6.63 15.15 23.22
C LYS A 508 -7.76 15.89 23.93
N LYS A 509 -8.86 15.20 24.27
CA LYS A 509 -9.99 15.75 25.01
C LYS A 509 -9.65 16.16 26.42
#